data_AF-A0A6C0E3F9-F1
#
_entry.id   AF-A0A6C0E3F9-F1
#
_cell.length_a   1.000
_cell.length_b   1.000
_cell.length_c   1.000
_cell.angle_alpha   90.00
_cell.angle_beta   90.00
_cell.angle_gamma   90.00
#
_symmetry.space_group_name_H-M   'P 1'
#
loop_
_entity.id
_entity.type
_entity.pdbx_description
1 polymer ?
#
loop_
_entity_poly.entity_id
_entity_poly.type
_entity_poly.pdbx_seq_one_letter_code
_entity_poly.pdbx_strand_id
1 'polypeptide(L)'
;MQLFQIITIITFTYYVSNYFVNSAKIYLSNSQWKMIHHLLEHKQLTLPMKHKLNTVLFHCYDDWACYKAKEFKKIHNYKCNHIPVDELQMYARVGLIHAIRNYKGKSVFSHYANIYIQGELYKGMTELHPLTCISPRDRKNKTLPSIKKKHVLTTYFLGNNEWMIDKIQSYKNNLDNEILNKCIIKEEFWKTIDKQSNIKTKRMIHYKFDYEWNQLRTNKQVAELMGCSQEHVRKTIKNLCL
;
A
#
# COMPACT_ATOMS: atom_id res chain seq x y z
N MET A 1 -16.57 64.39 -12.01
CA MET A 1 -17.36 63.23 -11.55
C MET A 1 -17.81 62.29 -12.66
N GLN A 2 -18.31 62.78 -13.80
CA GLN A 2 -18.86 61.90 -14.86
C GLN A 2 -17.85 60.91 -15.47
N LEU A 3 -16.59 61.33 -15.69
CA LEU A 3 -15.54 60.43 -16.21
C LEU A 3 -15.24 59.24 -15.30
N PHE A 4 -15.30 59.41 -13.99
CA PHE A 4 -15.01 58.34 -13.03
C PHE A 4 -16.12 57.28 -13.02
N GLN A 5 -17.38 57.70 -13.19
CA GLN A 5 -18.52 56.79 -13.32
C GLN A 5 -18.48 55.97 -14.62
N ILE A 6 -17.99 56.55 -15.71
CA ILE A 6 -17.85 55.84 -16.98
C ILE A 6 -16.78 54.74 -16.86
N ILE A 7 -15.64 55.04 -16.22
CA ILE A 7 -14.54 54.07 -16.03
C ILE A 7 -14.97 52.91 -15.13
N THR A 8 -15.73 53.16 -14.06
CA THR A 8 -16.22 52.09 -13.18
C THR A 8 -17.24 51.19 -13.89
N ILE A 9 -18.10 51.74 -14.75
CA ILE A 9 -19.05 50.95 -15.55
C ILE A 9 -18.31 50.07 -16.59
N ILE A 10 -17.29 50.61 -17.27
CA ILE A 10 -16.51 49.85 -18.26
C ILE A 10 -15.71 48.72 -17.57
N THR A 11 -15.08 48.99 -16.43
CA THR A 11 -14.34 47.96 -15.68
C THR A 11 -15.27 46.89 -15.10
N PHE A 12 -16.44 47.27 -14.59
CA PHE A 12 -17.44 46.34 -14.10
C PHE A 12 -18.00 45.45 -15.22
N THR A 13 -18.34 46.02 -16.38
CA THR A 13 -18.83 45.25 -17.54
C THR A 13 -17.75 44.31 -18.10
N TYR A 14 -16.48 44.71 -18.09
CA TYR A 14 -15.36 43.84 -18.45
C TYR A 14 -15.15 42.69 -17.45
N TYR A 15 -15.35 42.95 -16.15
CA TYR A 15 -15.24 41.93 -15.11
C TYR A 15 -16.38 40.91 -15.20
N VAL A 16 -17.61 41.40 -15.42
CA VAL A 16 -18.81 40.56 -15.56
C VAL A 16 -18.72 39.71 -16.84
N SER A 17 -18.29 40.28 -17.96
CA SER A 17 -18.13 39.51 -19.21
C SER A 17 -17.07 38.41 -19.10
N ASN A 18 -15.91 38.68 -18.46
CA ASN A 18 -14.90 37.66 -18.19
C ASN A 18 -15.38 36.59 -17.21
N TYR A 19 -16.18 36.96 -16.21
CA TYR A 19 -16.79 36.00 -15.28
C TYR A 19 -17.79 35.09 -16.00
N PHE A 20 -18.62 35.64 -16.88
CA PHE A 20 -19.55 34.86 -17.69
C PHE A 20 -18.83 33.92 -18.66
N VAL A 21 -17.79 34.38 -19.35
CA VAL A 21 -16.99 33.53 -20.26
C VAL A 21 -16.29 32.40 -19.50
N ASN A 22 -15.78 32.63 -18.29
CA ASN A 22 -15.18 31.57 -17.46
C ASN A 22 -16.22 30.62 -16.83
N SER A 23 -17.42 31.09 -16.52
CA SER A 23 -18.52 30.25 -16.04
C SER A 23 -19.18 29.42 -17.15
N ALA A 24 -18.98 29.82 -18.40
CA ALA A 24 -19.52 29.18 -19.59
C ALA A 24 -18.56 28.12 -20.19
N LYS A 25 -17.82 27.38 -19.36
CA LYS A 25 -17.26 26.09 -19.76
C LYS A 25 -18.38 25.06 -19.84
N ILE A 26 -19.21 25.26 -20.86
CA ILE A 26 -20.44 24.53 -21.12
C ILE A 26 -20.04 23.18 -21.73
N TYR A 27 -20.53 22.10 -21.13
CA TYR A 27 -20.49 20.77 -21.70
C TYR A 27 -20.89 20.82 -23.18
N LEU A 28 -20.27 19.97 -24.00
CA LEU A 28 -20.61 19.92 -25.43
C LEU A 28 -22.12 19.82 -25.64
N SER A 29 -22.65 20.68 -26.52
CA SER A 29 -24.07 20.70 -26.85
C SER A 29 -24.49 19.41 -27.55
N ASN A 30 -25.79 19.11 -27.54
CA ASN A 30 -26.31 17.93 -28.23
C ASN A 30 -26.00 17.93 -29.74
N SER A 31 -25.92 19.10 -30.38
CA SER A 31 -25.54 19.21 -31.79
C SER A 31 -24.05 18.90 -32.00
N GLN A 32 -23.18 19.40 -31.11
CA GLN A 32 -21.75 19.07 -31.12
C GLN A 32 -21.54 17.57 -30.89
N TRP A 33 -22.28 16.95 -29.98
CA TRP A 33 -22.24 15.50 -29.78
C TRP A 33 -22.68 14.73 -31.00
N LYS A 34 -23.77 15.10 -31.67
CA LYS A 34 -24.19 14.48 -32.93
C LYS A 34 -23.09 14.55 -33.99
N MET A 35 -22.41 15.69 -34.11
CA MET A 35 -21.29 15.85 -35.03
C MET A 35 -20.12 14.94 -34.64
N ILE A 36 -19.78 14.84 -33.36
CA ILE A 36 -18.72 13.96 -32.86
C ILE A 36 -19.05 12.49 -33.11
N HIS A 37 -20.30 12.06 -32.87
CA HIS A 37 -20.75 10.70 -33.18
C HIS A 37 -20.60 10.39 -34.67
N HIS A 38 -21.05 11.29 -35.55
CA HIS A 38 -20.89 11.15 -36.99
C HIS A 38 -19.41 11.04 -37.41
N LEU A 39 -18.53 11.83 -36.80
CA LEU A 39 -17.08 11.78 -37.05
C LEU A 39 -16.46 10.47 -36.55
N LEU A 40 -16.90 9.95 -35.40
CA LEU A 40 -16.40 8.69 -34.82
C LEU A 40 -16.85 7.45 -35.60
N GLU A 41 -18.00 7.51 -36.27
CA GLU A 41 -18.55 6.42 -37.09
C GLU A 41 -17.91 6.36 -38.49
N HIS A 42 -17.37 7.47 -38.98
CA HIS A 42 -16.76 7.53 -40.30
C HIS A 42 -15.48 6.68 -40.38
N LYS A 43 -15.47 5.68 -41.28
CA LYS A 43 -14.33 4.75 -41.48
C LYS A 43 -13.02 5.42 -41.94
N GLN A 44 -13.05 6.69 -42.33
CA GLN A 44 -11.90 7.45 -42.84
C GLN A 44 -11.33 8.46 -41.82
N LEU A 45 -11.61 8.28 -40.52
CA LEU A 45 -11.05 9.16 -39.50
C LEU A 45 -9.52 9.02 -39.45
N THR A 46 -8.81 10.04 -39.95
CA THR A 46 -7.35 10.08 -39.90
C THR A 46 -6.84 10.29 -38.47
N LEU A 47 -5.65 9.77 -38.17
CA LEU A 47 -5.05 9.89 -36.84
C LEU A 47 -4.92 11.35 -36.35
N PRO A 48 -4.50 12.34 -37.17
CA PRO A 48 -4.44 13.74 -36.76
C PRO A 48 -5.81 14.33 -36.41
N MET A 49 -6.87 13.96 -37.14
CA MET A 49 -8.24 14.39 -36.84
C MET A 49 -8.72 13.82 -35.51
N LYS A 50 -8.42 12.55 -35.25
CA LYS A 50 -8.72 11.90 -33.96
C LYS A 50 -8.00 12.60 -32.80
N HIS A 51 -6.73 12.99 -32.99
CA HIS A 51 -6.01 13.75 -31.98
C HIS A 51 -6.66 15.09 -31.67
N LYS A 52 -7.01 15.88 -32.70
CA LYS A 52 -7.71 17.17 -32.50
C LYS A 52 -9.03 16.98 -31.75
N LEU A 53 -9.82 15.98 -32.14
CA LEU A 53 -11.07 15.65 -31.46
C LEU A 53 -10.84 15.30 -29.98
N ASN A 54 -9.86 14.46 -29.70
CA ASN A 54 -9.51 14.06 -28.34
C ASN A 54 -9.07 15.26 -27.49
N THR A 55 -8.30 16.18 -28.08
CA THR A 55 -7.88 17.42 -27.41
C THR A 55 -9.08 18.30 -27.05
N VAL A 56 -10.02 18.48 -27.99
CA VAL A 56 -11.27 19.23 -27.72
C VAL A 56 -12.06 18.58 -26.60
N LEU A 57 -12.27 17.25 -26.67
CA LEU A 57 -12.97 16.50 -25.62
C LEU A 57 -12.28 16.65 -24.26
N PHE A 58 -10.95 16.60 -24.23
CA PHE A 58 -10.20 16.74 -22.98
C PHE A 58 -10.43 18.13 -22.37
N HIS A 59 -10.29 19.21 -23.15
CA HIS A 59 -10.48 20.57 -22.64
C HIS A 59 -11.92 20.81 -22.14
N CYS A 60 -12.93 20.22 -22.77
CA CYS A 60 -14.32 20.36 -22.33
C CYS A 60 -14.60 19.62 -21.01
N TYR A 61 -13.92 18.51 -20.73
CA TYR A 61 -14.22 17.63 -19.59
C TYR A 61 -13.15 17.64 -18.48
N ASP A 62 -12.04 18.37 -18.64
CA ASP A 62 -10.95 18.43 -17.65
C ASP A 62 -11.44 18.93 -16.28
N ASP A 63 -12.17 20.05 -16.26
CA ASP A 63 -12.70 20.60 -15.00
C ASP A 63 -13.72 19.68 -14.35
N TRP A 64 -14.53 18.99 -15.16
CA TRP A 64 -15.47 17.99 -14.67
C TRP A 64 -14.74 16.79 -14.03
N ALA A 65 -13.66 16.31 -14.65
CA ALA A 65 -12.83 15.25 -14.08
C ALA A 65 -12.16 15.72 -12.77
N CYS A 66 -11.67 16.96 -12.72
CA CYS A 66 -11.11 17.55 -11.52
C CYS A 66 -12.16 17.67 -10.39
N TYR A 67 -13.39 18.04 -10.74
CA TYR A 67 -14.51 18.06 -9.80
C TYR A 67 -14.83 16.65 -9.28
N LYS A 68 -14.81 15.62 -10.14
CA LYS A 68 -15.00 14.22 -9.74
C LYS A 68 -13.94 13.75 -8.75
N ALA A 69 -12.68 14.16 -8.91
CA ALA A 69 -11.62 13.87 -7.94
C ALA A 69 -11.91 14.50 -6.57
N LYS A 70 -12.41 15.75 -6.53
CA LYS A 70 -12.81 16.43 -5.30
C LYS A 70 -13.98 15.72 -4.60
N GLU A 71 -15.02 15.33 -5.36
CA GLU A 71 -16.13 14.54 -4.83
C GLU A 71 -15.66 13.20 -4.26
N PHE A 72 -14.81 12.49 -5.00
CA PHE A 72 -14.24 11.22 -4.56
C PHE A 72 -13.48 11.37 -3.24
N LYS A 73 -12.63 12.39 -3.11
CA LYS A 73 -11.92 12.67 -1.85
C LYS A 73 -12.88 12.92 -0.70
N LYS A 74 -13.97 13.68 -0.92
CA LYS A 74 -14.99 13.94 0.12
C LYS A 74 -15.67 12.65 0.58
N ILE A 75 -16.08 11.79 -0.36
CA ILE A 75 -16.74 10.52 -0.07
C ILE A 75 -15.78 9.56 0.67
N HIS A 76 -14.51 9.55 0.29
CA HIS A 76 -13.48 8.68 0.85
C HIS A 76 -12.53 9.43 1.79
N ASN A 77 -13.02 10.44 2.52
CA ASN A 77 -12.19 11.34 3.32
C ASN A 77 -11.23 10.59 4.24
N TYR A 78 -11.72 9.57 4.95
CA TYR A 78 -10.90 8.75 5.85
C TYR A 78 -9.69 8.08 5.16
N LYS A 79 -9.83 7.67 3.89
CA LYS A 79 -8.77 6.97 3.15
C LYS A 79 -7.88 7.89 2.33
N CYS A 80 -8.40 9.05 1.95
CA CYS A 80 -7.71 10.00 1.08
C CYS A 80 -7.22 11.24 1.82
N ASN A 81 -7.33 11.30 3.15
CA ASN A 81 -6.99 12.50 3.93
C ASN A 81 -5.56 12.99 3.64
N HIS A 82 -4.60 12.06 3.61
CA HIS A 82 -3.19 12.33 3.36
C HIS A 82 -2.84 12.59 1.88
N ILE A 83 -3.76 12.32 0.95
CA ILE A 83 -3.51 12.47 -0.49
C ILE A 83 -3.86 13.90 -0.91
N PRO A 84 -2.93 14.69 -1.47
CA PRO A 84 -3.25 16.01 -2.01
C PRO A 84 -4.38 15.91 -3.07
N VAL A 85 -5.23 16.94 -3.13
CA VAL A 85 -6.32 16.95 -4.12
C VAL A 85 -5.77 16.92 -5.54
N ASP A 86 -4.66 17.62 -5.78
CA ASP A 86 -4.06 17.77 -7.12
C ASP A 86 -3.56 16.42 -7.66
N GLU A 87 -3.02 15.56 -6.80
CA GLU A 87 -2.66 14.19 -7.14
C GLU A 87 -3.88 13.39 -7.63
N LEU A 88 -4.99 13.44 -6.89
CA LEU A 88 -6.23 12.79 -7.31
C LEU A 88 -6.79 13.37 -8.62
N GLN A 89 -6.61 14.68 -8.86
CA GLN A 89 -6.98 15.30 -10.14
C GLN A 89 -6.12 14.76 -11.28
N MET A 90 -4.82 14.50 -11.07
CA MET A 90 -3.97 13.87 -12.09
C MET A 90 -4.49 12.48 -12.46
N TYR A 91 -4.83 11.64 -11.48
CA TYR A 91 -5.43 10.32 -11.76
C TYR A 91 -6.78 10.43 -12.49
N ALA A 92 -7.62 11.40 -12.12
CA ALA A 92 -8.88 11.64 -12.84
C ALA A 92 -8.65 12.06 -14.29
N ARG A 93 -7.67 12.92 -14.56
CA ARG A 93 -7.26 13.31 -15.93
C ARG A 93 -6.76 12.13 -16.73
N VAL A 94 -5.95 11.26 -16.14
CA VAL A 94 -5.47 10.02 -16.77
C VAL A 94 -6.66 9.13 -17.15
N GLY A 95 -7.62 8.96 -16.24
CA GLY A 95 -8.87 8.22 -16.51
C GLY A 95 -9.69 8.83 -17.65
N LEU A 96 -9.80 10.16 -17.70
CA LEU A 96 -10.46 10.88 -18.78
C LEU A 96 -9.76 10.64 -20.13
N ILE A 97 -8.43 10.72 -20.17
CA ILE A 97 -7.64 10.45 -21.39
C ILE A 97 -7.87 9.01 -21.87
N HIS A 98 -7.89 8.04 -20.96
CA HIS A 98 -8.20 6.65 -21.30
C HIS A 98 -9.62 6.48 -21.84
N ALA A 99 -10.61 7.16 -21.26
CA ALA A 99 -11.97 7.15 -21.77
C ALA A 99 -12.03 7.73 -23.19
N ILE A 100 -11.46 8.90 -23.41
CA ILE A 100 -11.47 9.59 -24.72
C ILE A 100 -10.83 8.71 -25.80
N ARG A 101 -9.67 8.10 -25.52
CA ARG A 101 -8.95 7.25 -26.49
C ARG A 101 -9.75 6.02 -26.93
N ASN A 102 -10.52 5.44 -26.01
CA ASN A 102 -11.23 4.18 -26.19
C ASN A 102 -12.73 4.36 -26.53
N TYR A 103 -13.23 5.59 -26.53
CA TYR A 103 -14.64 5.88 -26.77
C TYR A 103 -15.03 5.59 -28.23
N LYS A 104 -16.12 4.85 -28.41
CA LYS A 104 -16.66 4.43 -29.72
C LYS A 104 -18.04 5.00 -30.05
N GLY A 105 -18.54 5.98 -29.28
CA GLY A 105 -19.82 6.63 -29.58
C GLY A 105 -21.09 5.83 -29.25
N LYS A 106 -21.01 4.66 -28.59
CA LYS A 106 -22.20 3.82 -28.33
C LYS A 106 -23.06 4.25 -27.14
N SER A 107 -22.47 4.96 -26.18
CA SER A 107 -23.12 5.33 -24.91
C SER A 107 -22.87 6.79 -24.59
N VAL A 108 -23.64 7.37 -23.67
CA VAL A 108 -23.42 8.76 -23.21
C VAL A 108 -22.00 8.89 -22.65
N PHE A 109 -21.22 9.79 -23.23
CA PHE A 109 -19.79 9.92 -22.92
C PHE A 109 -19.52 10.16 -21.43
N SER A 110 -20.29 11.02 -20.76
CA SER A 110 -20.11 11.30 -19.33
C SER A 110 -20.25 10.03 -18.47
N HIS A 111 -21.21 9.17 -18.78
CA HIS A 111 -21.39 7.91 -18.06
C HIS A 111 -20.23 6.95 -18.33
N TYR A 112 -19.83 6.83 -19.61
CA TYR A 112 -18.70 6.01 -20.02
C TYR A 112 -17.39 6.46 -19.36
N ALA A 113 -17.08 7.76 -19.42
CA ALA A 113 -15.87 8.35 -18.88
C ALA A 113 -15.81 8.24 -17.35
N ASN A 114 -16.96 8.35 -16.67
CA ASN A 114 -17.00 8.20 -15.22
C ASN A 114 -16.48 6.82 -14.76
N ILE A 115 -16.71 5.74 -15.52
CA ILE A 115 -16.18 4.40 -15.19
C ILE A 115 -14.65 4.40 -15.16
N TYR A 116 -14.02 4.99 -16.18
CA TYR A 116 -12.55 5.08 -16.27
C TYR A 116 -11.97 6.01 -15.21
N ILE A 117 -12.60 7.18 -15.00
CA ILE A 117 -12.17 8.14 -13.98
C ILE A 117 -12.22 7.49 -12.60
N GLN A 118 -13.32 6.81 -12.25
CA GLN A 118 -13.44 6.09 -10.99
C GLN A 118 -12.37 5.00 -10.86
N GLY A 119 -12.15 4.21 -11.92
CA GLY A 119 -11.11 3.17 -11.94
C GLY A 119 -9.72 3.71 -11.61
N GLU A 120 -9.30 4.79 -12.27
CA GLU A 120 -8.00 5.43 -11.99
C GLU A 120 -7.97 6.11 -10.61
N LEU A 121 -9.07 6.69 -10.12
CA LEU A 121 -9.13 7.25 -8.76
C LEU A 121 -8.94 6.18 -7.68
N TYR A 122 -9.58 5.02 -7.82
CA TYR A 122 -9.39 3.89 -6.91
C TYR A 122 -7.95 3.34 -6.96
N LYS A 123 -7.35 3.35 -8.15
CA LYS A 123 -5.93 2.99 -8.34
C LYS A 123 -5.02 3.99 -7.65
N GLY A 124 -5.21 5.30 -7.87
CA GLY A 124 -4.46 6.36 -7.21
C GLY A 124 -4.58 6.33 -5.69
N MET A 125 -5.78 6.10 -5.15
CA MET A 125 -5.96 5.91 -3.70
C MET A 125 -5.13 4.73 -3.15
N THR A 126 -4.93 3.68 -3.95
CA THR A 126 -4.15 2.50 -3.55
C THR A 126 -2.64 2.73 -3.66
N GLU A 127 -2.20 3.40 -4.73
CA GLU A 127 -0.79 3.69 -5.02
C GLU A 127 -0.24 4.81 -4.12
N LEU A 128 -1.01 5.86 -3.89
CA LEU A 128 -0.67 7.01 -3.02
C LEU A 128 -0.97 6.76 -1.54
N HIS A 129 -1.36 5.55 -1.17
CA HIS A 129 -1.46 5.20 0.23
C HIS A 129 -0.06 5.30 0.88
N PRO A 130 0.08 5.84 2.11
CA PRO A 130 1.38 5.91 2.77
C PRO A 130 2.04 4.55 2.76
N LEU A 131 3.38 4.56 2.71
CA LEU A 131 4.24 3.38 2.70
C LEU A 131 3.71 2.41 3.77
N THR A 132 3.16 1.30 3.33
CA THR A 132 2.80 0.19 4.21
C THR A 132 3.58 -1.01 3.76
N CYS A 133 4.06 -1.83 4.69
CA CYS A 133 4.75 -3.09 4.37
C CYS A 133 3.82 -4.15 3.74
N ILE A 134 2.59 -3.79 3.38
CA ILE A 134 1.54 -4.68 2.88
C ILE A 134 1.30 -4.43 1.40
N SER A 135 1.27 -5.50 0.63
CA SER A 135 1.00 -5.43 -0.81
C SER A 135 -0.40 -4.84 -1.11
N PRO A 136 -0.61 -4.19 -2.26
CA PRO A 136 -1.94 -3.75 -2.69
C PRO A 136 -3.01 -4.86 -2.69
N ARG A 137 -2.60 -6.10 -2.93
CA ARG A 137 -3.48 -7.28 -2.96
C ARG A 137 -4.02 -7.59 -1.57
N ASP A 138 -3.15 -7.61 -0.57
CA ASP A 138 -3.50 -7.97 0.80
C ASP A 138 -4.30 -6.85 1.49
N ARG A 139 -4.09 -5.59 1.09
CA ARG A 139 -4.91 -4.46 1.52
C ARG A 139 -6.38 -4.63 1.13
N LYS A 140 -6.66 -5.21 -0.04
CA LYS A 140 -8.02 -5.49 -0.54
C LYS A 140 -8.66 -6.71 0.12
N ASN A 141 -7.88 -7.65 0.65
CA ASN A 141 -8.41 -8.91 1.18
C ASN A 141 -9.12 -8.71 2.53
N LYS A 142 -10.43 -9.01 2.61
CA LYS A 142 -11.24 -8.78 3.82
C LYS A 142 -11.01 -9.80 4.95
N THR A 143 -10.27 -10.88 4.69
CA THR A 143 -10.14 -12.01 5.63
C THR A 143 -9.11 -11.83 6.74
N LEU A 144 -8.23 -10.81 6.68
CA LEU A 144 -7.30 -10.56 7.79
C LEU A 144 -8.06 -9.95 9.00
N PRO A 145 -7.84 -10.46 10.22
CA PRO A 145 -8.44 -9.89 11.43
C PRO A 145 -8.03 -8.42 11.58
N SER A 146 -9.03 -7.57 11.84
CA SER A 146 -8.94 -6.09 11.85
C SER A 146 -7.81 -5.53 12.72
N ILE A 147 -7.49 -6.20 13.82
CA ILE A 147 -6.46 -5.80 14.79
C ILE A 147 -5.05 -5.92 14.20
N LYS A 148 -4.75 -7.02 13.47
CA LYS A 148 -3.44 -7.20 12.82
C LYS A 148 -3.23 -6.24 11.65
N LYS A 149 -4.30 -5.84 10.97
CA LYS A 149 -4.24 -4.86 9.88
C LYS A 149 -3.90 -3.45 10.35
N LYS A 150 -4.49 -2.99 11.47
CA LYS A 150 -4.32 -1.60 11.92
C LYS A 150 -2.86 -1.29 12.29
N HIS A 151 -2.19 -2.18 13.03
CA HIS A 151 -0.80 -1.99 13.44
C HIS A 151 0.22 -2.06 12.30
N VAL A 152 -0.03 -2.87 11.27
CA VAL A 152 0.90 -3.05 10.14
C VAL A 152 0.71 -1.97 9.05
N LEU A 153 -0.44 -1.30 9.02
CA LEU A 153 -0.76 -0.23 8.06
C LEU A 153 -0.38 1.17 8.56
N THR A 154 -0.18 1.37 9.86
CA THR A 154 0.25 2.66 10.41
C THR A 154 1.76 2.77 10.37
N THR A 155 2.28 3.55 9.42
CA THR A 155 3.66 4.02 9.46
C THR A 155 3.75 5.33 10.25
N TYR A 156 4.77 5.42 11.10
CA TYR A 156 5.08 6.62 11.87
C TYR A 156 6.29 7.29 11.23
N PHE A 157 6.15 8.57 10.90
CA PHE A 157 7.28 9.38 10.45
C PHE A 157 8.15 9.73 11.67
N LEU A 158 9.40 9.28 11.67
CA LEU A 158 10.33 9.42 12.79
C LEU A 158 11.12 10.74 12.79
N GLY A 159 10.90 11.63 11.82
CA GLY A 159 11.82 12.73 11.48
C GLY A 159 12.36 13.57 12.64
N ASN A 160 11.53 13.98 13.60
CA ASN A 160 11.98 14.78 14.76
C ASN A 160 12.17 13.97 16.05
N ASN A 161 11.97 12.65 15.99
CA ASN A 161 12.03 11.74 17.14
C ASN A 161 13.23 10.80 17.01
N GLU A 162 14.42 11.37 16.82
CA GLU A 162 15.68 10.62 16.69
C GLU A 162 15.91 9.69 17.91
N TRP A 163 15.50 10.13 19.10
CA TRP A 163 15.52 9.33 20.33
C TRP A 163 14.71 8.01 20.26
N MET A 164 13.70 7.92 19.38
CA MET A 164 12.96 6.66 19.16
C MET A 164 13.81 5.66 18.37
N ILE A 165 14.67 6.13 17.47
CA ILE A 165 15.62 5.27 16.74
C ILE A 165 16.61 4.68 17.73
N ASP A 166 17.16 5.51 18.63
CA ASP A 166 18.07 5.05 19.69
C ASP A 166 17.41 4.02 20.61
N LYS A 167 16.14 4.21 20.97
CA LYS A 167 15.39 3.19 21.72
C LYS A 167 15.23 1.90 20.95
N ILE A 168 14.83 1.94 19.68
CA ILE A 168 14.71 0.73 18.84
C ILE A 168 16.05 0.00 18.76
N GLN A 169 17.14 0.75 18.61
CA GLN A 169 18.49 0.19 18.57
C GLN A 169 18.91 -0.40 19.92
N SER A 170 18.56 0.24 21.04
CA SER A 170 18.81 -0.31 22.38
C SER A 170 18.02 -1.60 22.63
N TYR A 171 16.77 -1.68 22.20
CA TYR A 171 15.97 -2.91 22.29
C TYR A 171 16.57 -4.03 21.44
N LYS A 172 17.01 -3.70 20.23
CA LYS A 172 17.67 -4.66 19.34
C LYS A 172 18.97 -5.18 19.95
N ASN A 173 19.82 -4.29 20.47
CA ASN A 173 21.06 -4.66 21.13
C ASN A 173 20.80 -5.52 22.38
N ASN A 174 19.76 -5.22 23.16
CA ASN A 174 19.38 -6.04 24.31
C ASN A 174 18.89 -7.43 23.90
N LEU A 175 18.11 -7.53 22.81
CA LEU A 175 17.67 -8.80 22.27
C LEU A 175 18.85 -9.61 21.72
N ASP A 176 19.75 -8.98 20.98
CA ASP A 176 20.95 -9.60 20.44
C ASP A 176 21.87 -10.09 21.57
N ASN A 177 22.01 -9.32 22.65
CA ASN A 177 22.74 -9.71 23.86
C ASN A 177 22.06 -10.87 24.60
N GLU A 178 20.72 -10.90 24.67
CA GLU A 178 19.99 -12.01 25.29
C GLU A 178 20.16 -13.30 24.48
N ILE A 179 20.12 -13.21 23.15
CA ILE A 179 20.38 -14.34 22.25
C ILE A 179 21.82 -14.82 22.41
N LEU A 180 22.79 -13.90 22.42
CA LEU A 180 24.20 -14.23 22.62
C LEU A 180 24.44 -14.91 23.97
N ASN A 181 23.86 -14.39 25.05
CA ASN A 181 23.96 -14.99 26.39
C ASN A 181 23.35 -16.40 26.41
N LYS A 182 22.20 -16.62 25.76
CA LYS A 182 21.62 -17.96 25.61
C LYS A 182 22.53 -18.91 24.86
N CYS A 183 23.22 -18.44 23.82
CA CYS A 183 24.21 -19.25 23.08
C CYS A 183 25.43 -19.60 23.94
N ILE A 184 25.98 -18.62 24.67
CA ILE A 184 27.13 -18.84 25.57
C ILE A 184 26.77 -19.86 26.65
N ILE A 185 25.62 -19.72 27.30
CA ILE A 185 25.13 -20.66 28.33
C ILE A 185 25.02 -22.08 27.73
N LYS A 186 24.44 -22.22 26.53
CA LYS A 186 24.34 -23.53 25.86
C LYS A 186 25.72 -24.14 25.59
N GLU A 187 26.67 -23.34 25.14
CA GLU A 187 28.04 -23.79 24.87
C GLU A 187 28.77 -24.22 26.16
N GLU A 188 28.58 -23.50 27.26
CA GLU A 188 29.12 -23.86 28.57
C GLU A 188 28.55 -25.19 29.07
N PHE A 189 27.25 -25.43 28.90
CA PHE A 189 26.63 -26.72 29.23
C PHE A 189 27.19 -27.89 28.39
N TRP A 190 27.44 -27.69 27.10
CA TRP A 190 28.11 -28.72 26.28
C TRP A 190 29.55 -28.96 26.74
N LYS A 191 30.28 -27.90 27.12
CA LYS A 191 31.64 -28.01 27.69
C LYS A 191 31.65 -28.74 29.03
N THR A 192 30.65 -28.58 29.90
CA THR A 192 30.58 -29.32 31.18
C THR A 192 30.29 -30.79 30.94
N ILE A 193 29.36 -31.12 30.04
CA ILE A 193 29.11 -32.50 29.60
C ILE A 193 30.40 -33.11 29.04
N ASP A 194 31.15 -32.36 28.25
CA ASP A 194 32.39 -32.84 27.67
C ASP A 194 33.51 -33.08 28.69
N LYS A 195 33.55 -32.30 29.76
CA LYS A 195 34.57 -32.44 30.82
C LYS A 195 34.21 -33.47 31.88
N GLN A 196 32.93 -33.56 32.27
CA GLN A 196 32.50 -34.31 33.45
C GLN A 196 31.93 -35.69 33.14
N SER A 197 31.57 -35.98 31.89
CA SER A 197 30.83 -37.21 31.57
C SER A 197 31.65 -38.27 30.84
N ASN A 198 31.42 -39.53 31.23
CA ASN A 198 31.96 -40.70 30.56
C ASN A 198 31.47 -40.79 29.11
N ILE A 199 32.25 -41.41 28.22
CA ILE A 199 31.93 -41.53 26.78
C ILE A 199 30.53 -42.10 26.51
N LYS A 200 30.06 -43.05 27.33
CA LYS A 200 28.70 -43.61 27.23
C LYS A 200 27.63 -42.58 27.53
N THR A 201 27.87 -41.72 28.51
CA THR A 201 26.98 -40.66 28.95
C THR A 201 26.88 -39.53 27.91
N LYS A 202 28.01 -39.13 27.33
CA LYS A 202 28.04 -38.18 26.20
C LYS A 202 27.17 -38.67 25.04
N ARG A 203 27.38 -39.93 24.65
CA ARG A 203 26.60 -40.56 23.58
C ARG A 203 25.11 -40.61 23.90
N MET A 204 24.72 -40.88 25.15
CA MET A 204 23.31 -40.81 25.58
C MET A 204 22.70 -39.42 25.42
N ILE A 205 23.44 -38.37 25.79
CA ILE A 205 22.97 -36.98 25.66
C ILE A 205 22.80 -36.59 24.19
N HIS A 206 23.80 -36.87 23.33
CA HIS A 206 23.71 -36.59 21.89
C HIS A 206 22.59 -37.37 21.17
N TYR A 207 22.22 -38.56 21.66
CA TYR A 207 21.08 -39.30 21.10
C TYR A 207 19.74 -38.76 21.55
N LYS A 208 19.68 -38.17 22.75
CA LYS A 208 18.44 -37.65 23.33
C LYS A 208 18.12 -36.22 22.90
N PHE A 209 19.13 -35.35 22.84
CA PHE A 209 18.98 -33.93 22.60
C PHE A 209 19.77 -33.48 21.38
N ASP A 210 19.24 -32.49 20.67
CA ASP A 210 20.01 -31.74 19.68
C ASP A 210 20.90 -30.69 20.35
N TYR A 211 21.67 -29.95 19.56
CA TYR A 211 22.55 -28.88 20.06
C TYR A 211 21.78 -27.80 20.84
N GLU A 212 20.51 -27.56 20.49
CA GLU A 212 19.65 -26.57 21.11
C GLU A 212 18.90 -27.07 22.35
N TRP A 213 19.12 -28.32 22.77
CA TRP A 213 18.41 -29.02 23.84
C TRP A 213 16.97 -29.42 23.54
N ASN A 214 16.56 -29.40 22.27
CA ASN A 214 15.29 -29.99 21.85
C ASN A 214 15.38 -31.52 21.94
N GLN A 215 14.32 -32.14 22.43
CA GLN A 215 14.27 -33.59 22.59
C GLN A 215 14.10 -34.28 21.23
N LEU A 216 15.15 -34.97 20.77
CA LEU A 216 15.13 -35.77 19.54
C LEU A 216 14.50 -37.15 19.75
N ARG A 217 14.73 -37.77 20.91
CA ARG A 217 14.31 -39.16 21.19
C ARG A 217 13.77 -39.30 22.60
N THR A 218 12.86 -40.26 22.78
CA THR A 218 12.37 -40.66 24.10
C THR A 218 13.42 -41.48 24.85
N ASN A 219 13.34 -41.54 26.18
CA ASN A 219 14.25 -42.36 26.99
C ASN A 219 14.24 -43.84 26.56
N LYS A 220 13.10 -44.35 26.10
CA LYS A 220 12.95 -45.72 25.59
C LYS A 220 13.80 -45.95 24.34
N GLN A 221 13.69 -45.07 23.35
CA GLN A 221 14.48 -45.16 22.11
C GLN A 221 15.99 -45.03 22.35
N VAL A 222 16.39 -44.14 23.27
CA VAL A 222 17.82 -44.01 23.64
C VAL A 222 18.31 -45.27 24.35
N ALA A 223 17.48 -45.86 25.21
CA ALA A 223 17.80 -47.09 25.93
C ALA A 223 17.96 -48.29 24.97
N GLU A 224 17.10 -48.39 23.96
CA GLU A 224 17.19 -49.38 22.88
C GLU A 224 18.50 -49.24 22.08
N LEU A 225 18.88 -48.01 21.70
CA LEU A 225 20.13 -47.73 20.98
C LEU A 225 21.40 -48.00 21.82
N MET A 226 21.31 -47.82 23.14
CA MET A 226 22.44 -47.98 24.05
C MET A 226 22.50 -49.36 24.71
N GLY A 227 21.51 -50.23 24.47
CA GLY A 227 21.41 -51.56 25.08
C GLY A 227 21.24 -51.52 26.60
N CYS A 228 20.52 -50.53 27.14
CA CYS A 228 20.30 -50.36 28.58
C CYS A 228 18.82 -50.18 28.94
N SER A 229 18.49 -50.03 30.23
CA SER A 229 17.10 -49.80 30.65
C SER A 229 16.72 -48.32 30.57
N GLN A 230 15.44 -48.04 30.30
CA GLN A 230 14.90 -46.67 30.29
C GLN A 230 15.17 -45.91 31.59
N GLU A 231 15.12 -46.63 32.72
CA GLU A 231 15.36 -46.07 34.04
C GLU A 231 16.83 -45.70 34.26
N HIS A 232 17.76 -46.47 33.68
CA HIS A 232 19.18 -46.12 33.68
C HIS A 232 19.42 -44.82 32.92
N VAL A 233 18.85 -44.65 31.72
CA VAL A 233 18.92 -43.39 30.94
C VAL A 233 18.36 -42.21 31.75
N ARG A 234 17.22 -42.40 32.42
CA ARG A 234 16.59 -41.36 33.25
C ARG A 234 17.49 -40.91 34.40
N LYS A 235 18.06 -41.86 35.15
CA LYS A 235 18.95 -41.57 36.30
C LYS A 235 20.24 -40.89 35.86
N THR A 236 20.86 -41.39 34.79
CA THR A 236 22.11 -40.83 34.26
C THR A 236 21.94 -39.37 33.84
N ILE A 237 20.85 -39.04 33.13
CA ILE A 237 20.58 -37.65 32.73
C ILE A 237 20.24 -36.77 33.94
N LYS A 238 19.46 -37.28 34.89
CA LYS A 238 19.11 -36.54 36.11
C LYS A 238 20.36 -36.16 36.94
N ASN A 239 21.36 -37.03 36.98
CA ASN A 239 22.61 -36.79 37.71
C ASN A 239 23.57 -35.81 37.01
N LEU A 240 23.35 -35.47 35.73
CA LEU A 240 24.14 -34.48 34.99
C LEU A 240 23.52 -33.09 34.99
N CYS A 241 22.20 -33.02 35.20
CA CYS A 241 21.44 -31.76 35.25
C CYS A 241 21.25 -31.22 36.68
N LEU A 242 21.87 -31.85 37.69
CA LEU A 242 21.93 -31.43 39.09
C LEU A 242 23.38 -31.16 39.47
#